data_AF-A0A966WQE1-F1
#
_entry.id   AF-A0A966WQE1-F1
#
_cell.length_a   1.000
_cell.length_b   1.000
_cell.length_c   1.000
_cell.angle_alpha   90.00
_cell.angle_beta   90.00
_cell.angle_gamma   90.00
#
_symmetry.space_group_name_H-M   'P 1'
#
loop_
_entity.id
_entity.type
_entity.pdbx_description
1 polymer ?
#
loop_
_entity_poly.entity_id
_entity_poly.type
_entity_poly.pdbx_seq_one_letter_code
_entity_poly.pdbx_strand_id
1 'polypeptide(L)'
;MPHELALSRPQLSQLLGARLTHDLAGPLGTIMAASGSAEGAALLEETVAELRLRLRLYAVVFGEAEAMSWADLQALLAGAPGAHRVAFQVQFLPQARLDPALAQIILAAAMLGAEALPRGGALHIMPLGSSGLVVLPEGRIAAWPHGLIERLA
;
A
#
# COMPACT_ATOMS: atom_id res chain seq x y z
N MET A 1 0.76 11.11 29.97
CA MET A 1 2.15 10.63 29.84
C MET A 1 2.34 10.17 28.40
N PRO A 2 2.84 11.00 27.47
CA PRO A 2 3.18 10.51 26.15
C PRO A 2 4.50 9.75 26.29
N HIS A 3 4.44 8.43 26.25
CA HIS A 3 5.63 7.64 25.96
C HIS A 3 5.95 7.85 24.49
N GLU A 4 6.85 8.78 24.19
CA GLU A 4 7.49 8.84 22.88
C GLU A 4 8.18 7.49 22.64
N LEU A 5 7.59 6.68 21.75
CA LEU A 5 8.30 5.59 21.11
C LEU A 5 9.29 6.20 20.12
N ALA A 6 10.34 6.84 20.64
CA ALA A 6 11.46 7.30 19.84
C ALA A 6 12.28 6.07 19.43
N LEU A 7 11.88 5.44 18.32
CA LEU A 7 12.67 4.37 17.72
C LEU A 7 13.99 4.96 17.19
N SER A 8 15.11 4.37 17.57
CA SER A 8 16.38 4.67 16.93
C SER A 8 16.35 4.23 15.46
N ARG A 9 17.16 4.86 14.59
CA ARG A 9 17.26 4.47 13.17
C ARG A 9 17.52 2.97 12.99
N PRO A 10 18.44 2.33 13.74
CA PRO A 10 18.64 0.88 13.63
C PRO A 10 17.41 0.06 14.00
N GLN A 11 16.67 0.44 15.05
CA GLN A 11 15.43 -0.25 15.44
C GLN A 11 14.36 -0.13 14.36
N LEU A 12 14.18 1.06 13.78
CA LEU A 12 13.25 1.27 12.67
C LEU A 12 13.63 0.43 11.45
N SER A 13 14.92 0.42 11.07
CA SER A 13 15.39 -0.43 9.96
C SER A 13 15.18 -1.91 10.21
N GLN A 14 15.37 -2.39 11.45
CA GLN A 14 15.09 -3.79 11.83
C GLN A 14 13.61 -4.13 11.72
N LEU A 15 12.72 -3.26 12.21
CA LEU A 15 11.28 -3.46 12.14
C LEU A 15 10.78 -3.44 10.69
N LEU A 16 11.27 -2.51 9.87
CA LEU A 16 10.98 -2.47 8.43
C LEU A 16 11.48 -3.74 7.74
N GLY A 17 12.70 -4.18 8.03
CA GLY A 17 13.25 -5.43 7.49
C GLY A 17 12.39 -6.65 7.84
N ALA A 18 11.98 -6.77 9.11
CA ALA A 18 11.10 -7.85 9.56
C ALA A 18 9.71 -7.81 8.89
N ARG A 19 9.15 -6.61 8.67
CA ARG A 19 7.87 -6.44 7.98
C ARG A 19 7.96 -6.83 6.51
N LEU A 20 9.01 -6.39 5.82
CA LEU A 20 9.24 -6.72 4.42
C LEU A 20 9.42 -8.23 4.21
N THR A 21 10.22 -8.89 5.05
CA THR A 21 10.42 -10.35 4.94
C THR A 21 9.13 -11.11 5.22
N HIS A 22 8.33 -10.68 6.20
CA HIS A 22 7.01 -11.26 6.46
C HIS A 22 6.09 -11.19 5.24
N ASP A 23 5.94 -10.00 4.63
CA ASP A 23 4.99 -9.78 3.54
C ASP A 23 5.41 -10.44 2.21
N LEU A 24 6.72 -10.65 2.01
CA LEU A 24 7.26 -11.28 0.82
C LEU A 24 7.34 -12.81 0.94
N ALA A 25 7.39 -13.37 2.16
CA ALA A 25 7.52 -14.81 2.37
C ALA A 25 6.35 -15.60 1.77
N GLY A 26 5.12 -15.10 1.86
CA GLY A 26 3.93 -15.75 1.33
C GLY A 26 3.98 -15.98 -0.19
N PRO A 27 4.02 -14.91 -1.02
CA PRO A 27 4.12 -15.03 -2.47
C PRO A 27 5.35 -15.82 -2.93
N LEU A 28 6.51 -15.65 -2.27
CA LEU A 28 7.70 -16.43 -2.59
C LEU A 28 7.49 -17.93 -2.34
N GLY A 29 6.85 -18.29 -1.22
CA GLY A 29 6.48 -19.68 -0.93
C GLY A 29 5.55 -20.27 -2.00
N THR A 30 4.54 -19.51 -2.43
CA THR A 30 3.64 -19.92 -3.52
C THR A 30 4.39 -20.12 -4.84
N ILE A 31 5.29 -19.20 -5.21
CA ILE A 31 6.13 -19.33 -6.41
C ILE A 31 6.97 -20.60 -6.35
N MET A 32 7.62 -20.87 -5.21
CA MET A 32 8.45 -22.06 -5.02
C MET A 32 7.63 -23.35 -5.11
N ALA A 33 6.42 -23.37 -4.55
CA ALA A 33 5.54 -24.54 -4.57
C ALA A 33 4.91 -24.80 -5.96
N ALA A 34 4.61 -23.74 -6.72
CA ALA A 34 4.02 -23.85 -8.05
C ALA A 34 5.07 -24.10 -9.16
N SER A 35 6.35 -23.82 -8.88
CA SER A 35 7.44 -24.00 -9.84
C SER A 35 7.60 -25.46 -10.25
N GLY A 36 7.51 -25.72 -11.57
CA GLY A 36 7.64 -27.07 -12.13
C GLY A 36 6.33 -27.87 -12.17
N SER A 37 5.20 -27.30 -11.72
CA SER A 37 3.87 -27.87 -11.86
C SER A 37 3.15 -27.27 -13.06
N ALA A 38 2.63 -28.10 -13.96
CA ALA A 38 1.87 -27.64 -15.12
C ALA A 38 0.52 -27.03 -14.69
N GLU A 39 -0.10 -27.61 -13.66
CA GLU A 39 -1.32 -27.13 -13.02
C GLU A 39 -1.08 -25.82 -12.24
N GLY A 40 0.17 -25.56 -11.84
CA GLY A 40 0.59 -24.36 -11.12
C GLY A 40 0.91 -23.15 -12.00
N ALA A 41 0.94 -23.29 -13.33
CA ALA A 41 1.43 -22.23 -14.22
C ALA A 41 0.64 -20.91 -14.11
N ALA A 42 -0.70 -20.99 -14.06
CA ALA A 42 -1.54 -19.79 -13.93
C ALA A 42 -1.38 -19.12 -12.56
N LEU A 43 -1.32 -19.91 -11.48
CA LEU A 43 -1.07 -19.41 -10.12
C LEU A 43 0.31 -18.76 -10.01
N LEU A 44 1.32 -19.34 -10.66
CA LEU A 44 2.67 -18.82 -10.72
C LEU A 44 2.69 -17.45 -11.41
N GLU A 45 2.04 -17.32 -12.57
CA GLU A 45 1.95 -16.06 -13.31
C GLU A 45 1.26 -14.96 -12.49
N GLU A 46 0.11 -15.28 -11.89
CA GLU A 46 -0.64 -14.37 -11.01
C GLU A 46 0.22 -13.92 -9.82
N THR A 47 0.86 -14.86 -9.13
CA THR A 47 1.68 -14.57 -7.94
C THR A 47 2.91 -13.73 -8.30
N VAL A 48 3.54 -13.99 -9.45
CA VAL A 48 4.67 -13.18 -9.93
C VAL A 48 4.23 -11.76 -10.27
N ALA A 49 3.05 -11.59 -10.88
CA ALA A 49 2.50 -10.27 -11.18
C ALA A 49 2.20 -9.48 -9.88
N GLU A 50 1.56 -10.12 -8.90
CA GLU A 50 1.31 -9.54 -7.58
C GLU A 50 2.61 -9.15 -6.87
N LEU A 51 3.61 -10.05 -6.85
CA LEU A 51 4.89 -9.81 -6.22
C LEU A 51 5.65 -8.64 -6.86
N ARG A 52 5.63 -8.54 -8.19
CA ARG A 52 6.25 -7.41 -8.91
C ARG A 52 5.61 -6.08 -8.52
N LEU A 53 4.28 -6.02 -8.42
CA LEU A 53 3.57 -4.81 -8.00
C LEU A 53 3.88 -4.47 -6.54
N ARG A 54 3.92 -5.47 -5.65
CA ARG A 54 4.27 -5.28 -4.23
C ARG A 54 5.68 -4.75 -4.04
N LEU A 55 6.66 -5.28 -4.78
CA LEU A 55 8.04 -4.80 -4.74
C LEU A 55 8.15 -3.35 -5.22
N ARG A 56 7.44 -2.99 -6.31
CA ARG A 56 7.39 -1.60 -6.79
C ARG A 56 6.72 -0.66 -5.79
N LEU A 57 5.62 -1.10 -5.16
CA LEU A 57 4.96 -0.35 -4.10
C LEU A 57 5.91 -0.09 -2.91
N TYR A 58 6.59 -1.13 -2.43
CA TYR A 58 7.54 -1.02 -1.30
C TYR A 58 8.76 -0.16 -1.63
N ALA A 59 9.26 -0.20 -2.87
CA ALA A 59 10.33 0.68 -3.32
C ALA A 59 9.95 2.15 -3.20
N VAL A 60 8.69 2.50 -3.48
CA VAL A 60 8.20 3.88 -3.33
C VAL A 60 7.92 4.21 -1.87
N VAL A 61 7.21 3.34 -1.14
CA VAL A 61 6.74 3.63 0.23
C VAL A 61 7.88 3.66 1.24
N PHE A 62 8.88 2.78 1.11
CA PHE A 62 9.98 2.66 2.07
C PHE A 62 11.35 3.10 1.51
N GLY A 63 11.42 3.40 0.20
CA GLY A 63 12.63 3.84 -0.48
C GLY A 63 12.54 5.28 -0.98
N GLU A 64 13.16 5.54 -2.12
CA GLU A 64 13.08 6.84 -2.81
C GLU A 64 11.92 6.83 -3.82
N ALA A 65 11.01 7.77 -3.64
CA ALA A 65 9.92 7.99 -4.59
C ALA A 65 10.39 8.85 -5.76
N GLU A 66 9.81 8.62 -6.92
CA GLU A 66 9.90 9.50 -8.10
C GLU A 66 8.54 10.10 -8.40
N ALA A 67 8.52 11.20 -9.17
CA ALA A 67 7.28 11.82 -9.58
C ALA A 67 6.49 10.85 -10.47
N MET A 68 5.19 10.68 -10.23
CA MET A 68 4.38 9.69 -10.97
C MET A 68 2.99 10.21 -11.33
N SER A 69 2.36 9.60 -12.32
CA SER A 69 0.95 9.93 -12.61
C SER A 69 0.03 9.33 -11.55
N TRP A 70 -1.18 9.86 -11.43
CA TRP A 70 -2.21 9.23 -10.59
C TRP A 70 -2.60 7.83 -11.06
N ALA A 71 -2.52 7.56 -12.36
CA ALA A 71 -2.78 6.23 -12.92
C ALA A 71 -1.70 5.23 -12.49
N ASP A 72 -0.42 5.63 -12.50
CA ASP A 72 0.67 4.81 -12.00
C ASP A 72 0.52 4.53 -10.50
N LEU A 73 0.15 5.57 -9.73
CA LEU A 73 -0.14 5.43 -8.30
C LEU A 73 -1.25 4.40 -8.07
N GLN A 74 -2.37 4.51 -8.78
CA GLN A 74 -3.49 3.57 -8.65
C GLN A 74 -3.08 2.14 -9.05
N ALA A 75 -2.27 1.98 -10.09
CA ALA A 75 -1.77 0.67 -10.50
C ALA A 75 -0.88 0.02 -9.41
N LEU A 76 -0.09 0.82 -8.67
CA LEU A 76 0.73 0.32 -7.56
C LEU A 76 -0.10 -0.17 -6.37
N LEU A 77 -1.30 0.37 -6.15
CA LEU A 77 -2.17 -0.06 -5.05
C LEU A 77 -2.61 -1.52 -5.16
N ALA A 78 -2.63 -2.09 -6.37
CA ALA A 78 -2.86 -3.52 -6.58
C ALA A 78 -1.77 -4.41 -5.95
N GLY A 79 -0.58 -3.87 -5.65
CA GLY A 79 0.50 -4.56 -4.93
C GLY A 79 0.35 -4.56 -3.41
N ALA A 80 -0.62 -3.82 -2.84
CA ALA A 80 -0.75 -3.67 -1.40
C ALA A 80 -1.10 -5.01 -0.71
N PRO A 81 -0.64 -5.24 0.53
CA PRO A 81 -1.09 -6.37 1.33
C PRO A 81 -2.63 -6.39 1.44
N GLY A 82 -3.25 -7.48 1.01
CA GLY A 82 -4.71 -7.61 1.03
C GLY A 82 -5.45 -6.86 -0.09
N ALA A 83 -4.77 -6.39 -1.15
CA ALA A 83 -5.41 -5.71 -2.27
C ALA A 83 -6.58 -6.52 -2.88
N HIS A 84 -6.51 -7.85 -2.90
CA HIS A 84 -7.57 -8.73 -3.43
C HIS A 84 -8.95 -8.56 -2.77
N ARG A 85 -9.02 -7.98 -1.56
CA ARG A 85 -10.28 -7.74 -0.82
C ARG A 85 -10.66 -6.26 -0.73
N VAL A 86 -9.87 -5.35 -1.31
CA VAL A 86 -10.08 -3.90 -1.21
C VAL A 86 -10.30 -3.30 -2.59
N ALA A 87 -11.41 -2.60 -2.78
CA ALA A 87 -11.65 -1.79 -3.96
C ALA A 87 -11.01 -0.40 -3.78
N PHE A 88 -9.92 -0.12 -4.50
CA PHE A 88 -9.29 1.20 -4.48
C PHE A 88 -10.00 2.17 -5.42
N GLN A 89 -10.57 3.24 -4.86
CA GLN A 89 -11.30 4.27 -5.58
C GLN A 89 -10.51 5.58 -5.51
N VAL A 90 -9.84 5.93 -6.61
CA VAL A 90 -8.99 7.13 -6.69
C VAL A 90 -9.69 8.18 -7.52
N GLN A 91 -9.99 9.33 -6.92
CA GLN A 91 -10.48 10.49 -7.64
C GLN A 91 -9.30 11.30 -8.18
N PHE A 92 -9.18 11.32 -9.50
CA PHE A 92 -8.05 11.97 -10.17
C PHE A 92 -8.14 13.49 -10.12
N LEU A 93 -7.03 14.13 -9.74
CA LEU A 93 -6.85 15.56 -9.92
C LEU A 93 -6.29 15.83 -11.33
N PRO A 94 -6.80 16.85 -12.05
CA PRO A 94 -6.38 17.15 -13.43
C PRO A 94 -4.92 17.63 -13.58
N GLN A 95 -4.22 17.95 -12.48
CA GLN A 95 -2.89 18.56 -12.52
C GLN A 95 -1.77 17.50 -12.60
N ALA A 96 -0.65 17.92 -13.21
CA ALA A 96 0.52 17.13 -13.59
C ALA A 96 1.09 16.26 -12.46
N ARG A 97 1.93 15.27 -12.84
CA ARG A 97 2.58 14.24 -11.99
C ARG A 97 2.66 14.62 -10.51
N LEU A 98 2.22 13.70 -9.66
CA LEU A 98 2.37 13.79 -8.21
C LEU A 98 3.82 14.06 -7.83
N ASP A 99 4.01 15.01 -6.93
CA ASP A 99 5.26 15.19 -6.22
C ASP A 99 5.69 13.86 -5.56
N PRO A 100 6.99 13.50 -5.58
CA PRO A 100 7.47 12.25 -4.99
C PRO A 100 7.07 12.03 -3.53
N ALA A 101 7.19 13.07 -2.68
CA ALA A 101 6.89 12.94 -1.25
C ALA A 101 5.38 12.75 -1.04
N LEU A 102 4.56 13.46 -1.82
CA LEU A 102 3.11 13.28 -1.78
C LEU A 102 2.70 11.88 -2.25
N ALA A 103 3.29 11.36 -3.33
CA ALA A 103 3.03 10.01 -3.80
C ALA A 103 3.39 8.95 -2.74
N GLN A 104 4.54 9.10 -2.08
CA GLN A 104 4.98 8.23 -1.00
C GLN A 104 3.98 8.21 0.16
N ILE A 105 3.54 9.38 0.62
CA ILE A 105 2.58 9.51 1.72
C ILE A 105 1.22 8.91 1.36
N ILE A 106 0.69 9.17 0.16
CA ILE A 106 -0.60 8.60 -0.29
C ILE A 106 -0.53 7.07 -0.31
N LEU A 107 0.54 6.50 -0.88
CA LEU A 107 0.71 5.05 -0.96
C LEU A 107 0.86 4.41 0.43
N ALA A 108 1.61 5.03 1.35
CA ALA A 108 1.72 4.57 2.74
C ALA A 108 0.37 4.60 3.46
N ALA A 109 -0.38 5.71 3.33
CA ALA A 109 -1.70 5.86 3.93
C ALA A 109 -2.71 4.86 3.34
N ALA A 110 -2.66 4.62 2.03
CA ALA A 110 -3.50 3.63 1.36
C ALA A 110 -3.17 2.20 1.78
N MET A 111 -1.88 1.86 1.97
CA MET A 111 -1.46 0.58 2.53
C MET A 111 -2.05 0.37 3.93
N LEU A 112 -1.91 1.37 4.81
CA LEU A 112 -2.47 1.32 6.15
C LEU A 112 -4.00 1.18 6.12
N GLY A 113 -4.67 1.89 5.21
CA GLY A 113 -6.12 1.84 5.06
C GLY A 113 -6.62 0.49 4.54
N ALA A 114 -5.86 -0.16 3.66
CA ALA A 114 -6.16 -1.52 3.20
C ALA A 114 -6.02 -2.54 4.35
N GLU A 115 -5.00 -2.40 5.20
CA GLU A 115 -4.83 -3.23 6.41
C GLU A 115 -5.93 -3.00 7.44
N ALA A 116 -6.48 -1.79 7.51
CA ALA A 116 -7.63 -1.45 8.34
C ALA A 116 -8.94 -2.09 7.84
N LEU A 117 -8.96 -2.78 6.70
CA LEU A 117 -10.11 -3.49 6.12
C LEU A 117 -9.94 -5.02 6.19
N PRO A 118 -9.99 -5.65 7.37
CA PRO A 118 -9.73 -7.09 7.55
C PRO A 118 -10.82 -8.01 6.96
N ARG A 119 -11.98 -7.45 6.58
CA ARG A 119 -13.08 -8.16 5.88
C ARG A 119 -13.29 -7.62 4.46
N GLY A 120 -12.35 -6.83 3.96
CA GLY A 120 -12.51 -6.11 2.70
C GLY A 120 -13.41 -4.89 2.82
N GLY A 121 -13.59 -4.21 1.69
CA GLY A 121 -14.31 -2.95 1.60
C GLY A 121 -13.80 -2.09 0.44
N ALA A 122 -14.01 -0.78 0.53
CA ALA A 122 -13.48 0.20 -0.39
C ALA A 122 -12.48 1.13 0.32
N LEU A 123 -11.43 1.55 -0.38
CA LEU A 123 -10.55 2.62 0.06
C LEU A 123 -10.68 3.78 -0.91
N HIS A 124 -11.17 4.90 -0.40
CA HIS A 124 -11.36 6.12 -1.19
C HIS A 124 -10.16 7.04 -1.00
N ILE A 125 -9.62 7.54 -2.11
CA ILE A 125 -8.58 8.58 -2.15
C ILE A 125 -9.16 9.76 -2.91
N MET A 126 -9.43 10.85 -2.21
CA MET A 126 -10.14 12.00 -2.78
C MET A 126 -9.53 13.35 -2.35
N PRO A 127 -9.64 14.40 -3.19
CA PRO A 127 -9.26 15.76 -2.83
C PRO A 127 -10.03 16.28 -1.61
N LEU A 128 -9.32 17.02 -0.75
CA LEU A 128 -9.87 17.79 0.35
C LEU A 128 -9.48 19.26 0.22
N GLY A 129 -10.41 20.08 -0.28
CA GLY A 129 -10.15 21.49 -0.54
C GLY A 129 -9.10 21.71 -1.64
N SER A 130 -8.31 22.78 -1.51
CA SER A 130 -7.35 23.21 -2.55
C SER A 130 -6.00 22.50 -2.50
N SER A 131 -5.67 21.83 -1.39
CA SER A 131 -4.32 21.25 -1.19
C SER A 131 -4.30 19.97 -0.36
N GLY A 132 -5.42 19.55 0.21
CA GLY A 132 -5.49 18.34 1.02
C GLY A 132 -5.93 17.12 0.23
N LEU A 133 -5.66 15.95 0.80
CA LEU A 133 -6.23 14.67 0.37
C LEU A 133 -6.81 13.94 1.57
N VAL A 134 -7.84 13.15 1.31
CA VAL A 134 -8.45 12.22 2.26
C VAL A 134 -8.21 10.80 1.77
N VAL A 135 -7.75 9.95 2.69
CA VAL A 135 -7.74 8.49 2.54
C VAL A 135 -8.77 7.92 3.51
N LEU A 136 -9.85 7.36 2.96
CA LEU A 136 -11.00 6.91 3.72
C LEU A 136 -11.28 5.43 3.43
N PRO A 137 -10.89 4.50 4.32
CA PRO A 137 -11.36 3.12 4.27
C PRO A 137 -12.83 3.04 4.71
N GLU A 138 -13.61 2.31 3.95
CA GLU A 138 -15.02 2.03 4.19
C GLU A 138 -15.26 0.52 4.18
N GLY A 139 -15.80 -0.02 5.26
CA GLY A 139 -16.08 -1.44 5.38
C GLY A 139 -16.78 -1.79 6.69
N ARG A 140 -17.35 -3.00 6.75
CA ARG A 140 -18.20 -3.46 7.87
C ARG A 140 -17.52 -3.37 9.25
N ILE A 141 -16.21 -3.60 9.31
CA ILE A 141 -15.40 -3.54 10.54
C ILE A 141 -14.10 -2.78 10.31
N ALA A 142 -14.17 -1.63 9.62
CA ALA A 142 -13.00 -0.80 9.37
C ALA A 142 -12.31 -0.39 10.69
N ALA A 143 -11.06 -0.81 10.87
CA ALA A 143 -10.24 -0.50 12.04
C ALA A 143 -9.41 0.78 11.81
N TRP A 144 -10.10 1.87 11.43
CA TRP A 144 -9.46 3.12 11.05
C TRP A 144 -9.61 4.18 12.16
N PRO A 145 -8.50 4.78 12.64
CA PRO A 145 -8.61 5.85 13.62
C PRO A 145 -9.33 7.06 13.02
N HIS A 146 -10.40 7.53 13.68
CA HIS A 146 -11.17 8.70 13.22
C HIS A 146 -10.28 9.94 12.97
N GLY A 147 -9.21 10.12 13.74
CA GLY A 147 -8.28 11.26 13.60
C GLY A 147 -7.36 11.21 12.38
N LEU A 148 -7.24 10.08 11.68
CA LEU A 148 -6.42 9.99 10.46
C LEU A 148 -7.16 10.53 9.22
N ILE A 149 -8.48 10.73 9.31
CA ILE A 149 -9.34 11.22 8.22
C ILE A 149 -9.02 12.69 7.89
N GLU A 150 -8.44 13.45 8.82
CA GLU A 150 -8.46 14.91 8.73
C GLU A 150 -7.21 15.57 8.11
N ARG A 151 -6.05 14.89 7.96
CA ARG A 151 -4.82 15.59 7.52
C ARG A 151 -3.84 14.73 6.72
N LEU A 152 -3.94 14.80 5.39
CA LEU A 152 -2.79 14.70 4.49
C LEU A 152 -2.74 16.02 3.70
N ALA A 153 -1.89 16.95 4.13
CA ALA A 153 -1.73 18.29 3.54
C ALA A 153 -0.25 18.58 3.34
#